data_AF-A0A328EJL0-F1
#
_entry.id   AF-A0A328EJL0-F1
#
_cell.length_a   1.000
_cell.length_b   1.000
_cell.length_c   1.000
_cell.angle_alpha   90.00
_cell.angle_beta   90.00
_cell.angle_gamma   90.00
#
_symmetry.space_group_name_H-M   'P 1'
#
loop_
_entity.id
_entity.type
_entity.pdbx_description
1 polymer ?
#
loop_
_entity_poly.entity_id
_entity_poly.type
_entity_poly.pdbx_seq_one_letter_code
_entity_poly.pdbx_strand_id
1 'polypeptide(L)' 'MNVFRSALLFYVFAMLALCFIPAWHSFISQVTGSLDQNLSLVIKLIADPLEYVWKWVLAVFIILLLNRRN' A
#
# COMPACT_ATOMS: atom_id res chain seq x y z
N MET A 1 -6.83 -24.57 15.20
CA MET A 1 -5.51 -24.36 14.56
C MET A 1 -5.59 -23.54 13.27
N ASN A 2 -6.53 -23.83 12.35
CA ASN A 2 -6.64 -23.10 11.08
C ASN A 2 -6.99 -21.61 11.22
N VAL A 3 -7.91 -21.25 12.12
CA VAL A 3 -8.32 -19.85 12.33
C VAL A 3 -7.16 -18.98 12.84
N PHE A 4 -6.33 -19.51 13.74
CA PHE A 4 -5.18 -18.81 14.29
C PHE A 4 -4.09 -18.57 13.23
N ARG A 5 -3.88 -19.56 12.36
CA ARG A 5 -2.93 -19.47 11.24
C ARG A 5 -3.38 -18.46 10.18
N SER A 6 -4.68 -18.40 9.90
CA SER A 6 -5.27 -17.38 9.01
C SER A 6 -5.18 -15.97 9.59
N ALA A 7 -5.42 -15.80 10.90
CA ALA A 7 -5.27 -14.51 11.57
C ALA A 7 -3.82 -14.03 11.61
N LEU A 8 -2.87 -14.95 11.82
CA LEU A 8 -1.44 -14.65 11.78
C LEU A 8 -1.01 -14.20 10.38
N LEU A 9 -1.42 -14.92 9.33
CA LEU A 9 -1.14 -14.54 7.94
C LEU A 9 -1.73 -13.17 7.58
N PHE A 10 -2.93 -12.86 8.10
CA PHE A 10 -3.54 -11.54 7.94
C PHE A 10 -2.71 -10.44 8.60
N TYR A 11 -2.29 -10.65 9.84
CA TYR A 11 -1.46 -9.69 10.56
C TYR A 11 -0.13 -9.43 9.84
N VAL A 12 0.51 -10.49 9.35
CA VAL A 12 1.77 -10.38 8.58
C VAL A 12 1.54 -9.63 7.27
N PHE A 13 0.47 -9.93 6.54
CA PHE A 13 0.15 -9.23 5.28
C PHE A 13 -0.15 -7.74 5.51
N ALA A 14 -0.91 -7.41 6.56
CA ALA A 14 -1.19 -6.03 6.93
C ALA A 14 0.09 -5.27 7.31
N MET A 15 0.98 -5.89 8.09
CA MET A 15 2.28 -5.31 8.43
C MET A 15 3.15 -5.06 7.19
N LEU A 16 3.21 -6.03 6.26
CA LEU A 16 3.94 -5.86 5.01
C LEU A 16 3.39 -4.69 4.19
N ALA A 17 2.07 -4.63 4.01
CA ALA A 17 1.43 -3.54 3.27
C ALA A 17 1.64 -2.16 3.92
N LEU A 18 1.59 -2.09 5.26
CA LEU A 18 1.89 -0.85 5.99
C LEU A 18 3.36 -0.44 5.84
N CYS A 19 4.30 -1.38 5.76
CA CYS A 19 5.71 -1.11 5.47
C CYS A 19 5.95 -0.63 4.03
N PHE A 20 5.09 -1.02 3.07
CA PHE A 20 5.19 -0.55 1.68
C PHE A 20 4.87 0.94 1.54
N ILE A 21 4.03 1.52 2.41
CA ILE A 21 3.65 2.95 2.35
C ILE A 21 4.87 3.88 2.51
N PRO A 22 5.68 3.81 3.60
CA PRO A 22 6.86 4.65 3.74
C PRO A 22 7.96 4.31 2.71
N ALA A 23 8.07 3.05 2.28
CA ALA A 23 8.99 2.65 1.23
C ALA A 23 8.65 3.29 -0.13
N TRP A 24 7.36 3.33 -0.47
CA TRP A 24 6.84 4.01 -1.66
C TRP A 24 7.13 5.50 -1.63
N HIS A 25 6.85 6.17 -0.51
CA HIS A 25 7.16 7.59 -0.32
C HIS A 25 8.66 7.89 -0.48
N SER A 26 9.52 7.07 0.14
CA SER A 26 10.97 7.21 0.02
C SER A 26 11.44 7.00 -1.43
N PHE A 27 10.89 6.02 -2.14
CA PHE A 27 11.20 5.76 -3.55
C PHE A 27 10.81 6.95 -4.45
N ILE A 28 9.59 7.46 -4.31
CA ILE A 28 9.14 8.63 -5.08
C ILE A 28 9.99 9.85 -4.76
N SER A 29 10.34 10.08 -3.49
CA SER A 29 11.23 11.18 -3.09
C SER A 29 12.63 11.06 -3.68
N GLN A 30 13.20 9.85 -3.75
CA GLN A 30 14.52 9.63 -4.37
C GLN A 30 14.48 9.84 -5.88
N VAL A 31 13.46 9.31 -6.56
CA VAL A 31 13.29 9.44 -8.02
C VAL A 31 13.02 10.90 -8.42
N THR A 32 12.22 11.62 -7.62
CA THR A 32 11.85 13.01 -7.92
C THR A 32 12.87 14.03 -7.43
N GLY A 33 13.80 13.64 -6.55
CA GLY A 33 14.84 14.52 -6.00
C GLY A 33 15.97 14.84 -6.98
N SER A 34 16.21 13.98 -7.97
CA SER A 34 17.22 14.18 -9.03
C SER A 34 16.62 14.63 -10.37
N LEU A 35 15.30 14.80 -10.42
CA LEU A 35 14.56 15.07 -11.66
C LEU A 35 14.24 16.56 -11.83
N ASP A 36 14.16 16.99 -13.08
CA ASP A 36 13.73 18.33 -13.46
C ASP A 36 12.33 18.64 -12.87
N GLN A 37 12.09 19.89 -12.52
CA GLN A 37 10.96 20.32 -11.68
C GLN A 37 9.60 19.97 -12.30
N ASN A 38 9.51 20.01 -13.63
CA ASN A 38 8.32 19.61 -14.39
C ASN A 38 8.08 18.09 -14.35
N LEU A 39 9.14 17.28 -14.45
CA LEU A 39 9.04 15.83 -14.37
C LEU A 39 8.73 15.35 -12.94
N SER A 40 9.30 16.04 -11.94
CA SER A 40 9.02 15.83 -10.52
C SER A 40 7.52 16.01 -10.21
N LEU A 41 6.89 17.06 -10.75
CA LEU A 41 5.46 17.33 -10.60
C LEU A 41 4.60 16.24 -11.25
N VAL A 42 4.93 15.81 -12.46
CA VAL A 42 4.17 14.75 -13.17
C VAL A 42 4.23 13.43 -12.39
N ILE A 43 5.40 13.06 -11.87
CA ILE A 43 5.55 11.82 -11.09
C ILE A 43 4.77 11.90 -9.78
N LYS A 44 4.82 13.03 -9.06
CA LYS A 44 4.02 13.22 -7.84
C LYS A 44 2.52 13.15 -8.13
N LEU A 45 2.07 13.76 -9.22
CA LEU A 45 0.67 13.73 -9.65
C LEU A 45 0.17 12.31 -9.97
N ILE A 46 1.06 11.42 -10.44
CA ILE A 46 0.73 10.02 -10.72
C ILE A 46 0.85 9.15 -9.45
N ALA A 47 1.81 9.46 -8.58
CA ALA A 47 2.07 8.70 -7.37
C ALA A 47 0.96 8.84 -6.31
N ASP A 48 0.36 10.02 -6.19
CA ASP A 48 -0.75 10.30 -5.26
C ASP A 48 -2.01 9.43 -5.51
N PRO A 49 -2.56 9.36 -6.74
CA PRO A 49 -3.69 8.48 -7.03
C PRO A 49 -3.29 7.00 -6.88
N LEU A 50 -2.04 6.63 -7.13
CA LEU A 50 -1.56 5.27 -6.91
C LEU A 50 -1.60 4.90 -5.42
N GLU A 51 -1.18 5.80 -4.52
CA GLU A 51 -1.27 5.60 -3.07
C GLU A 51 -2.72 5.41 -2.62
N TYR A 52 -3.64 6.19 -3.19
CA TYR A 52 -5.07 6.06 -2.92
C TYR A 52 -5.61 4.69 -3.36
N VAL A 53 -5.24 4.23 -4.56
CA VAL A 53 -5.62 2.90 -5.07
C VAL A 53 -5.14 1.79 -4.13
N TRP A 54 -3.90 1.85 -3.64
CA TRP A 54 -3.38 0.85 -2.70
C TRP A 54 -4.16 0.77 -1.39
N LYS A 55 -4.61 1.92 -0.86
CA LYS A 55 -5.48 1.96 0.34
C LYS A 55 -6.84 1.31 0.09
N TRP A 56 -7.43 1.50 -1.09
CA TRP A 56 -8.68 0.82 -1.48
C TRP A 56 -8.52 -0.67 -1.70
N VAL A 57 -7.42 -1.10 -2.33
CA VAL A 57 -7.11 -2.53 -2.49
C VAL A 57 -7.01 -3.19 -1.11
N LEU A 58 -6.38 -2.53 -0.15
CA LEU A 58 -6.28 -3.01 1.23
C LEU A 58 -7.65 -3.10 1.91
N ALA A 59 -8.50 -2.08 1.75
CA ALA A 59 -9.85 -2.07 2.29
C ALA A 59 -10.74 -3.18 1.70
N VAL A 60 -10.69 -3.39 0.38
CA VAL A 60 -11.43 -4.47 -0.30
C VAL A 60 -10.93 -5.84 0.19
N PHE A 61 -9.63 -6.01 0.36
CA PHE A 61 -9.06 -7.24 0.93
C PHE A 61 -9.58 -7.51 2.34
N ILE A 62 -9.60 -6.49 3.20
CA ILE A 62 -10.13 -6.60 4.57
C ILE A 62 -11.62 -6.99 4.56
N ILE A 63 -12.44 -6.37 3.71
CA ILE A 63 -13.88 -6.66 3.59
C ILE A 63 -14.13 -8.08 3.08
N LEU A 64 -13.44 -8.51 2.01
CA LEU A 64 -13.57 -9.87 1.47
C LEU A 64 -13.18 -10.94 2.50
N LEU A 65 -12.20 -10.65 3.35
CA LEU A 65 -11.77 -11.55 4.41
C LEU A 65 -12.75 -11.57 5.59
N LEU A 66 -13.30 -10.43 6.01
CA LEU A 66 -14.36 -10.35 7.01
C LEU A 66 -15.59 -11.14 6.56
N ASN A 67 -15.97 -11.02 5.28
CA ASN A 67 -17.12 -11.70 4.72
C ASN A 67 -16.93 -13.22 4.60
N ARG A 68 -15.70 -13.74 4.60
CA ARG A 68 -15.42 -15.19 4.69
C ARG A 68 -15.53 -15.76 6.10
N ARG A 69 -15.57 -14.90 7.13
CA ARG A 69 -15.60 -15.31 8.54
C ARG A 69 -17.03 -15.44 9.09
N ASN A 70 -18.01 -14.75 8.49
CA ASN A 70 -19.45 -14.93 8.72
C ASN A 70 -20.00 -16.07 7.85
#